data_AF-A0A959PLL1-F1
#
_entry.id   AF-A0A959PLL1-F1
#
_cell.length_a   1.000
_cell.length_b   1.000
_cell.length_c   1.000
_cell.angle_alpha   90.00
_cell.angle_beta   90.00
_cell.angle_gamma   90.00
#
_symmetry.space_group_name_H-M   'P 1'
#
loop_
_entity.id
_entity.type
_entity.pdbx_description
1 polymer ?
#
loop_
_entity_poly.entity_id
_entity_poly.type
_entity_poly.pdbx_seq_one_letter_code
_entity_poly.pdbx_strand_id
1 'polypeptide(L)'
;MQKEKYLNLLYFTILILVTPFGGFACSMYKITCAGKTMVGCNEDAWRTTSTIWFEKARNKSEYGAGFTGSRKVSGNRIAPQSGMNEAGLTFSRLASYFPKQPMKINKKIITDEAT
;
A
#
# COMPACT_ATOMS: atom_id res chain seq x y z
N MET A 1 16.68 -46.40 -13.86
CA MET A 1 15.30 -46.03 -13.45
C MET A 1 15.26 -45.21 -12.16
N GLN A 2 15.99 -45.57 -11.10
CA GLN A 2 15.95 -44.82 -9.82
C GLN A 2 16.68 -43.46 -9.87
N LYS A 3 17.82 -43.38 -10.57
CA LYS A 3 18.57 -42.13 -10.81
C LYS A 3 17.74 -41.07 -11.53
N GLU A 4 17.04 -41.44 -12.60
CA GLU A 4 16.14 -40.55 -13.35
C GLU A 4 15.01 -39.98 -12.48
N LYS A 5 14.46 -40.78 -11.56
CA LYS A 5 13.44 -40.32 -10.61
C LYS A 5 13.99 -39.24 -9.67
N TYR A 6 15.20 -39.43 -9.13
CA TYR A 6 15.83 -38.42 -8.27
C TYR A 6 16.21 -37.15 -9.04
N LEU A 7 16.66 -37.29 -10.29
CA LEU A 7 16.97 -36.15 -11.16
C LEU A 7 15.72 -35.32 -11.46
N ASN A 8 14.61 -35.98 -11.79
CA ASN A 8 13.32 -35.33 -12.04
C ASN A 8 12.78 -34.65 -10.78
N LEU A 9 12.91 -35.28 -9.61
CA LEU A 9 12.51 -34.70 -8.33
C LEU A 9 13.33 -33.45 -8.00
N LEU A 10 14.65 -33.50 -8.21
CA LEU A 10 15.53 -32.34 -8.03
C LEU A 10 15.14 -31.20 -8.96
N TYR A 11 14.92 -31.50 -10.24
CA TYR A 11 14.50 -30.50 -11.24
C TYR A 11 13.17 -29.84 -10.86
N PHE A 12 12.19 -30.64 -10.46
CA PHE A 12 10.88 -30.14 -10.01
C PHE A 12 10.98 -29.28 -8.74
N THR A 13 11.85 -29.67 -7.80
CA THR A 13 12.09 -28.92 -6.56
C THR A 13 12.74 -27.57 -6.86
N ILE A 14 13.75 -27.55 -7.75
CA ILE A 14 14.37 -26.31 -8.21
C ILE A 14 13.32 -25.44 -8.89
N LEU A 15 12.52 -25.99 -9.79
CA LEU A 15 11.47 -25.27 -10.51
C LEU A 15 10.50 -24.58 -9.56
N ILE A 16 10.04 -25.25 -8.49
CA ILE A 16 9.18 -24.65 -7.45
C ILE A 16 9.88 -23.52 -6.70
N LEU A 17 11.14 -23.73 -6.29
CA LEU A 17 11.89 -22.74 -5.51
C LEU A 17 12.24 -21.48 -6.31
N VAL A 18 12.43 -21.61 -7.63
CA VAL A 18 12.69 -20.47 -8.51
C VAL A 18 11.42 -19.84 -9.08
N THR A 19 10.23 -20.40 -8.87
CA THR A 19 8.99 -19.72 -9.30
C THR A 19 8.65 -18.61 -8.30
N PRO A 20 8.74 -17.32 -8.68
CA PRO A 20 8.37 -16.26 -7.76
C PRO A 20 6.85 -16.29 -7.53
N PHE A 21 6.43 -16.68 -6.32
CA PHE A 21 5.08 -16.43 -5.84
C PHE A 21 4.97 -14.95 -5.44
N GLY A 22 4.68 -14.09 -6.41
CA GLY A 22 4.39 -12.68 -6.18
C GLY A 22 3.00 -12.50 -5.56
N GLY A 23 2.88 -12.72 -4.24
CA GLY A 23 1.68 -12.39 -3.48
C GLY A 23 1.73 -10.95 -2.96
N PHE A 24 0.76 -10.13 -3.32
CA PHE A 24 0.55 -8.82 -2.70
C PHE A 24 -0.51 -8.98 -1.60
N ALA A 25 -0.11 -8.90 -0.33
CA ALA A 25 -0.93 -9.34 0.80
C ALA A 25 -1.46 -8.22 1.73
N CYS A 26 -1.50 -6.96 1.30
CA CYS A 26 -2.04 -5.90 2.13
C CYS A 26 -3.50 -6.19 2.54
N SER A 27 -3.83 -5.92 3.80
CA SER A 27 -5.20 -6.06 4.32
C SER A 27 -5.62 -4.78 5.04
N MET A 28 -6.89 -4.41 4.89
CA MET A 28 -7.51 -3.27 5.55
C MET A 28 -8.71 -3.74 6.35
N TYR A 29 -8.92 -3.11 7.51
CA TYR A 29 -10.14 -3.26 8.27
C TYR A 29 -10.78 -1.90 8.57
N LYS A 30 -12.09 -1.93 8.75
CA LYS A 30 -12.90 -0.86 9.32
C LYS A 30 -13.83 -1.48 10.34
N ILE A 31 -13.75 -1.03 11.58
CA ILE A 31 -14.59 -1.51 12.67
C ILE A 31 -15.37 -0.32 13.22
N THR A 32 -16.69 -0.44 13.29
CA THR A 32 -17.57 0.57 13.89
C THR A 32 -18.29 -0.04 15.09
N CYS A 33 -18.10 0.55 16.27
CA CYS A 33 -18.74 0.12 17.51
C CYS A 33 -18.98 1.32 18.43
N ALA A 34 -20.15 1.37 19.09
CA ALA A 34 -20.53 2.43 20.05
C ALA A 34 -20.29 3.87 19.52
N GLY A 35 -20.67 4.12 18.25
CA GLY A 35 -20.52 5.43 17.62
C GLY A 35 -19.08 5.82 17.23
N LYS A 36 -18.10 4.91 17.40
CA LYS A 36 -16.70 5.14 17.01
C LYS A 36 -16.32 4.25 15.83
N THR A 37 -15.48 4.76 14.94
CA THR A 37 -14.93 4.00 13.82
C THR A 37 -13.41 3.96 13.92
N MET A 38 -12.83 2.77 13.81
CA MET A 38 -11.40 2.52 13.70
C MET A 38 -11.11 1.98 12.31
N VAL A 39 -10.04 2.49 11.69
CA VAL A 39 -9.55 2.04 10.39
C VAL A 39 -8.09 1.68 10.56
N GLY A 40 -7.68 0.55 9.98
CA GLY A 40 -6.28 0.12 9.97
C GLY A 40 -5.94 -0.64 8.72
N CYS A 41 -4.65 -0.69 8.40
CA CYS A 41 -4.11 -1.38 7.25
C CYS A 41 -2.76 -2.00 7.60
N ASN A 42 -2.53 -3.24 7.17
CA ASN A 42 -1.20 -3.82 7.12
C ASN A 42 -0.53 -3.36 5.83
N GLU A 43 0.62 -2.69 5.95
CA GLU A 43 1.49 -2.39 4.81
C GLU A 43 2.52 -3.53 4.68
N ASP A 44 2.18 -4.55 3.90
CA ASP A 44 3.07 -5.68 3.65
C ASP A 44 4.07 -5.33 2.55
N ALA A 45 5.20 -4.78 2.96
CA ALA A 45 6.28 -4.38 2.06
C ALA A 45 7.66 -4.69 2.66
N TRP A 46 8.63 -5.02 1.79
CA TRP A 46 10.03 -5.23 2.18
C TRP A 46 10.77 -3.88 2.31
N ARG A 47 10.28 -3.00 3.19
CA ARG A 47 10.79 -1.63 3.39
C ARG A 47 11.03 -1.36 4.87
N THR A 48 12.16 -0.72 5.18
CA THR A 48 12.57 -0.38 6.56
C THR A 48 12.43 1.12 6.87
N THR A 49 11.79 1.86 5.97
CA THR A 49 11.73 3.34 5.99
C THR A 49 10.34 3.86 6.38
N SER A 50 9.60 3.11 7.18
CA SER A 50 8.27 3.50 7.67
C SER A 50 8.35 4.82 8.43
N THR A 51 7.48 5.76 8.05
CA THR A 51 7.46 7.13 8.56
C THR A 51 6.03 7.56 8.82
N ILE A 52 5.85 8.36 9.86
CA ILE A 52 4.62 9.09 10.15
C ILE A 52 4.92 10.57 9.99
N TRP A 53 4.05 11.31 9.31
CA TRP A 53 4.17 12.77 9.20
C TRP A 53 2.80 13.44 9.23
N PHE A 54 2.82 14.75 9.46
CA PHE A 54 1.64 15.58 9.59
C PHE A 54 1.76 16.79 8.68
N GLU A 55 0.66 17.15 8.03
CA GLU A 55 0.52 18.36 7.24
C GLU A 55 -0.56 19.24 7.86
N LYS A 56 -0.25 20.53 8.02
CA LYS A 56 -1.21 21.52 8.51
C LYS A 56 -2.10 21.97 7.35
N ALA A 57 -3.35 22.33 7.64
CA ALA A 57 -4.20 23.04 6.70
C ALA A 57 -3.50 24.31 6.21
N ARG A 58 -3.53 24.57 4.89
CA ARG A 58 -2.87 25.76 4.31
C ARG A 58 -3.75 27.00 4.39
N ASN A 59 -5.05 26.80 4.49
CA ASN A 59 -6.05 27.85 4.58
C ASN A 59 -7.25 27.36 5.40
N LYS A 60 -8.17 28.28 5.72
CA LYS A 60 -9.35 28.00 6.55
C LYS A 60 -10.35 27.02 5.93
N SER A 61 -10.25 26.74 4.63
CA SER A 61 -11.12 25.80 3.91
C SER A 61 -10.53 24.41 3.73
N GLU A 62 -9.32 24.16 4.27
CA GLU A 62 -8.65 22.87 4.22
C GLU A 62 -8.56 22.24 5.61
N TYR A 63 -8.33 20.93 5.64
CA TYR A 63 -8.10 20.18 6.87
C TYR A 63 -6.62 19.81 6.98
N GLY A 64 -6.09 19.85 8.20
CA GLY A 64 -4.83 19.16 8.50
C GLY A 64 -5.00 17.65 8.32
N ALA A 65 -3.88 16.96 8.09
CA ALA A 65 -3.87 15.52 7.91
C ALA A 65 -2.61 14.86 8.48
N GLY A 66 -2.78 13.63 8.96
CA GLY A 66 -1.68 12.73 9.32
C GLY A 66 -1.58 11.60 8.31
N PHE A 67 -0.36 11.19 8.01
CA PHE A 67 -0.06 10.16 7.03
C PHE A 67 0.95 9.15 7.56
N THR A 68 0.88 7.94 7.02
CA THR A 68 1.88 6.90 7.21
C THR A 68 2.33 6.37 5.85
N GLY A 69 3.58 5.92 5.77
CA GLY A 69 4.09 5.24 4.57
C GLY A 69 5.57 4.94 4.67
N SER A 70 6.03 4.07 3.77
CA SER A 70 7.44 3.61 3.78
C SER A 70 8.14 3.81 2.44
N ARG A 71 7.41 4.01 1.33
CA ARG A 71 7.96 4.08 -0.02
C ARG A 71 8.49 5.49 -0.33
N LYS A 72 9.81 5.62 -0.42
CA LYS A 72 10.46 6.81 -1.01
C LYS A 72 10.08 6.96 -2.48
N VAL A 73 9.83 8.19 -2.91
CA VAL A 73 9.42 8.54 -4.28
C VAL A 73 10.45 9.44 -4.96
N SER A 74 10.46 10.74 -4.66
CA SER A 74 11.48 11.68 -5.13
C SER A 74 12.05 12.50 -3.97
N GLY A 75 13.34 12.82 -4.04
CA GLY A 75 14.04 13.55 -2.97
C GLY A 75 13.86 12.91 -1.59
N ASN A 76 13.49 13.73 -0.60
CA ASN A 76 13.16 13.32 0.77
C ASN A 76 11.66 13.04 0.98
N ARG A 77 10.88 12.79 -0.09
CA ARG A 77 9.44 12.54 0.00
C ARG A 77 9.13 11.05 0.11
N ILE A 78 8.06 10.77 0.85
CA ILE A 78 7.52 9.43 1.06
C ILE A 78 6.08 9.42 0.53
N ALA A 79 5.74 8.41 -0.26
CA ALA A 79 4.38 8.21 -0.71
C ALA A 79 3.50 7.86 0.49
N PRO A 80 2.36 8.54 0.70
CA PRO A 80 1.42 8.13 1.73
C PRO A 80 0.84 6.77 1.36
N GLN A 81 1.02 5.79 2.25
CA GLN A 81 0.30 4.54 2.19
C GLN A 81 -1.09 4.75 2.78
N SER A 82 -1.19 5.29 3.99
CA SER A 82 -2.44 5.59 4.67
C SER A 82 -2.47 7.04 5.15
N GLY A 83 -3.66 7.57 5.39
CA GLY A 83 -3.80 8.87 6.04
C GLY A 83 -5.22 9.16 6.50
N MET A 84 -5.34 10.11 7.42
CA MET A 84 -6.60 10.61 7.95
C MET A 84 -6.52 12.12 8.15
N ASN A 85 -7.56 12.86 7.77
CA ASN A 85 -7.65 14.29 8.03
C ASN A 85 -8.42 14.60 9.33
N GLU A 86 -8.42 15.87 9.74
CA GLU A 86 -9.12 16.34 10.96
C GLU A 86 -10.65 16.11 10.94
N ALA A 87 -11.24 15.94 9.76
CA ALA A 87 -12.66 15.61 9.60
C ALA A 87 -12.95 14.09 9.63
N GLY A 88 -11.93 13.25 9.81
CA GLY A 88 -12.06 11.79 9.85
C GLY A 88 -12.17 11.11 8.47
N LEU A 89 -11.89 11.83 7.37
CA LEU A 89 -11.75 11.22 6.06
C LEU A 89 -10.43 10.44 6.01
N THR A 90 -10.53 9.13 5.77
CA THR A 90 -9.40 8.20 5.83
C THR A 90 -9.23 7.44 4.51
N PHE A 91 -8.00 7.13 4.14
CA PHE A 91 -7.67 6.23 3.02
C PHE A 91 -6.50 5.30 3.37
N SER A 92 -6.38 4.19 2.62
CA SER A 92 -5.16 3.39 2.52
C SER A 92 -4.96 2.88 1.09
N ARG A 93 -3.71 2.72 0.67
CA ARG A 93 -3.31 2.23 -0.66
C ARG A 93 -2.91 0.76 -0.59
N LEU A 94 -3.76 -0.13 -1.09
CA LEU A 94 -3.44 -1.56 -1.17
C LEU A 94 -2.84 -1.90 -2.53
N ALA A 95 -1.95 -2.89 -2.57
CA ALA A 95 -1.46 -3.49 -3.81
C ALA A 95 -2.51 -4.44 -4.41
N SER A 96 -3.74 -3.95 -4.53
CA SER A 96 -4.87 -4.64 -5.14
C SER A 96 -4.94 -4.30 -6.62
N TYR A 97 -5.33 -5.28 -7.45
CA TYR A 97 -5.60 -5.02 -8.85
C TYR A 97 -6.70 -3.96 -8.99
N PHE A 98 -6.45 -2.96 -9.83
CA PHE A 98 -7.46 -2.01 -10.29
C PHE A 98 -7.41 -1.91 -11.81
N PRO A 99 -8.55 -1.93 -12.52
CA PRO A 99 -8.56 -1.79 -13.97
C PRO A 99 -8.08 -0.40 -14.36
N LYS A 100 -7.33 -0.29 -15.47
CA LYS A 100 -6.94 1.00 -16.04
C LYS A 100 -8.21 1.79 -16.38
N GLN A 101 -8.36 2.97 -15.78
CA GLN A 101 -9.47 3.88 -16.05
C GLN A 101 -8.98 4.96 -17.04
N PRO A 102 -9.78 5.35 -18.05
CA PRO A 102 -9.45 6.51 -18.89
C PRO A 102 -9.39 7.77 -18.03
N MET A 103 -8.50 8.70 -18.40
CA MET A 103 -8.37 9.97 -17.69
C MET A 103 -9.70 10.73 -17.76
N LYS A 104 -10.23 11.10 -16.60
CA LYS A 104 -11.43 11.93 -16.52
C LYS A 104 -11.01 13.39 -16.49
N ILE A 105 -11.48 14.19 -17.44
CA ILE A 105 -11.11 15.62 -17.63
C ILE A 105 -11.34 16.45 -16.35
N ASN A 106 -12.35 16.08 -15.54
CA ASN A 106 -12.74 16.82 -14.33
C ASN A 106 -12.20 16.20 -13.03
N LYS A 107 -11.15 15.37 -13.08
CA LYS A 107 -10.54 14.79 -11.88
C LYS A 107 -9.06 15.09 -11.82
N LYS A 108 -8.58 15.45 -10.62
CA LYS A 108 -7.16 15.53 -10.33
C LYS A 108 -6.51 14.17 -10.54
N ILE A 109 -5.31 14.17 -11.11
CA ILE A 109 -4.49 12.98 -11.24
C ILE A 109 -4.01 12.58 -9.85
N ILE A 110 -4.16 11.31 -9.50
CA ILE A 110 -3.57 10.74 -8.29
C ILE A 110 -2.08 10.54 -8.57
N THR A 111 -1.24 11.35 -7.95
CA THR A 111 0.22 11.20 -7.99
C THR A 111 0.69 10.34 -6.82
N ASP A 112 1.90 9.77 -6.94
CA ASP A 112 2.49 8.99 -5.85
C ASP A 112 2.92 9.85 -4.65
N GLU A 113 2.94 11.17 -4.80
CA GLU A 113 3.39 12.12 -3.78
C GLU A 113 2.20 12.86 -3.18
N ALA A 114 2.21 13.03 -1.86
CA ALA A 114 1.47 14.10 -1.19
C ALA A 114 2.27 15.40 -1.33
N THR A 115 1.61 16.49 -1.70
CA THR A 115 2.22 17.83 -1.82
C THR A 115 1.77 18.72 -0.71
#